data_AF-A0A9P1R8S1-F1
#
_entry.id   AF-A0A9P1R8S1-F1
#
_cell.length_a   1.000
_cell.length_b   1.000
_cell.length_c   1.000
_cell.angle_alpha   90.00
_cell.angle_beta   90.00
_cell.angle_gamma   90.00
#
_symmetry.space_group_name_H-M   'P 1'
#
loop_
_entity.id
_entity.type
_entity.pdbx_description
1 polymer ?
#
loop_
_entity_poly.entity_id
_entity_poly.type
_entity_poly.pdbx_seq_one_letter_code
_entity_poly.pdbx_strand_id
1 'polypeptide(L)'
;MSLVDACALNAMKKLNAEQAARLDRLLWTIDTADSRSLVTRHKHRLDGYLLGLQDAGVISEEDCKTLEAEAAAREHAAAVRAEQLNRSIGGGPELERMIQDELADTIRDLARQDSPEFRGQYYGECRGMLKVLRLGEMLDEAQREQWSADIYRASLQAADQCVASGQPVDGHVVNRQRFQLQHLAERGIIPRERLPR
;
A
#
# COMPACT_ATOMS: atom_id res chain seq x y z
N MET A 1 -8.09 -29.71 -7.78
CA MET A 1 -6.62 -29.87 -7.68
C MET A 1 -6.10 -30.18 -9.07
N SER A 2 -5.35 -29.25 -9.63
CA SER A 2 -4.67 -29.48 -10.91
C SER A 2 -3.49 -30.44 -10.69
N LEU A 3 -2.99 -31.08 -11.76
CA LEU A 3 -1.76 -31.88 -11.70
C LEU A 3 -0.53 -31.04 -11.28
N VAL A 4 -0.57 -29.72 -11.49
CA VAL A 4 0.48 -28.76 -11.10
C VAL A 4 0.54 -28.62 -9.57
N ASP A 5 -0.61 -28.63 -8.89
CA ASP A 5 -0.70 -28.48 -7.42
C ASP A 5 0.00 -29.65 -6.69
N ALA A 6 -0.09 -30.86 -7.23
CA ALA A 6 0.48 -32.07 -6.61
C ALA A 6 2.01 -32.14 -6.75
N CYS A 7 2.55 -31.70 -7.90
CA CYS A 7 3.99 -31.63 -8.13
C CYS A 7 4.65 -30.51 -7.31
N ALA A 8 4.02 -29.33 -7.23
CA ALA A 8 4.50 -28.24 -6.37
C ALA A 8 4.54 -28.63 -4.89
N LEU A 9 3.53 -29.37 -4.42
CA LEU A 9 3.48 -29.87 -3.03
C LEU A 9 4.64 -30.83 -2.72
N ASN A 10 5.07 -31.64 -3.69
CA ASN A 10 6.20 -32.56 -3.51
C ASN A 10 7.55 -31.84 -3.52
N ALA A 11 7.70 -30.78 -4.32
CA ALA A 11 8.89 -29.92 -4.28
C ALA A 11 9.01 -29.19 -2.93
N MET A 12 7.89 -28.69 -2.39
CA MET A 12 7.86 -28.00 -1.09
C MET A 12 8.23 -28.90 0.09
N LYS A 13 7.91 -30.20 0.03
CA LYS A 13 8.27 -31.17 1.09
C LYS A 13 9.77 -31.41 1.25
N LYS A 14 10.59 -31.02 0.25
CA LYS A 14 12.05 -31.13 0.31
C LYS A 14 12.70 -29.96 1.04
N LEU A 15 11.97 -28.87 1.27
CA LEU A 15 12.45 -27.70 1.98
C LEU A 15 12.44 -27.93 3.49
N ASN A 16 13.41 -27.36 4.19
CA ASN A 16 13.34 -27.31 5.65
C ASN A 16 12.21 -26.36 6.11
N ALA A 17 11.87 -26.39 7.40
CA ALA A 17 10.74 -25.62 7.93
C ALA A 17 10.86 -24.11 7.68
N GLU A 18 12.06 -23.54 7.75
CA GLU A 18 12.28 -22.10 7.53
C GLU A 18 12.15 -21.73 6.05
N GLN A 19 12.69 -22.57 5.16
CA GLN A 19 12.62 -22.40 3.71
C GLN A 19 11.18 -22.55 3.21
N ALA A 20 10.45 -23.55 3.70
CA ALA A 20 9.04 -23.76 3.41
C ALA A 20 8.20 -22.55 3.89
N ALA A 21 8.39 -22.10 5.13
CA ALA A 21 7.68 -20.94 5.66
C ALA A 21 8.00 -19.66 4.88
N ARG A 22 9.25 -19.51 4.39
CA ARG A 22 9.64 -18.37 3.56
C ARG A 22 8.99 -18.42 2.18
N LEU A 23 8.97 -19.59 1.54
CA LEU A 23 8.30 -19.82 0.27
C LEU A 23 6.80 -19.55 0.38
N ASP A 24 6.14 -20.10 1.42
CA ASP A 24 4.72 -19.89 1.70
C ASP A 24 4.40 -18.40 1.87
N ARG A 25 5.23 -17.67 2.63
CA ARG A 25 5.04 -16.22 2.80
C ARG A 25 5.16 -15.49 1.47
N LEU A 26 6.12 -15.85 0.62
CA LEU A 26 6.30 -15.20 -0.68
C LEU A 26 5.12 -15.47 -1.62
N LEU A 27 4.66 -16.71 -1.70
CA LEU A 27 3.45 -17.08 -2.46
C LEU A 27 2.22 -16.36 -1.92
N TRP A 28 2.03 -16.31 -0.59
CA TRP A 28 0.94 -15.58 0.03
C TRP A 28 0.96 -14.09 -0.29
N THR A 29 2.14 -13.45 -0.37
CA THR A 29 2.24 -12.04 -0.78
C THR A 29 1.87 -11.79 -2.25
N ILE A 30 2.03 -12.78 -3.13
CA ILE A 30 1.51 -12.71 -4.51
C ILE A 30 -0.01 -12.83 -4.47
N ASP A 31 -0.53 -13.80 -3.73
CA ASP A 31 -1.97 -14.08 -3.68
C ASP A 31 -2.81 -12.95 -3.10
N THR A 32 -2.23 -12.20 -2.15
CA THR A 32 -2.87 -11.08 -1.43
C THR A 32 -2.53 -9.70 -1.97
N ALA A 33 -1.71 -9.62 -3.03
CA ALA A 33 -1.41 -8.36 -3.67
C ALA A 33 -2.67 -7.74 -4.29
N ASP A 34 -2.89 -6.46 -3.99
CA ASP A 34 -4.08 -5.69 -4.36
C ASP A 34 -3.90 -4.86 -5.64
N SER A 35 -2.70 -4.87 -6.24
CA SER A 35 -2.41 -4.20 -7.50
C SER A 35 -1.46 -5.02 -8.37
N ARG A 36 -1.56 -4.83 -9.69
CA ARG A 36 -0.70 -5.50 -10.67
C ARG A 36 0.79 -5.21 -10.43
N SER A 37 1.12 -3.98 -10.03
CA SER A 37 2.49 -3.58 -9.70
C SER A 37 3.07 -4.34 -8.50
N LEU A 38 2.25 -4.60 -7.48
CA LEU A 38 2.65 -5.37 -6.31
C LEU A 38 2.76 -6.86 -6.65
N VAL A 39 1.83 -7.42 -7.42
CA VAL A 39 1.89 -8.79 -7.95
C VAL A 39 3.25 -9.03 -8.64
N THR A 40 3.64 -8.19 -9.60
CA THR A 40 4.92 -8.31 -10.32
C THR A 40 6.13 -8.18 -9.37
N ARG A 41 6.08 -7.25 -8.41
CA ARG A 41 7.18 -7.08 -7.44
C ARG A 41 7.35 -8.30 -6.53
N HIS A 42 6.25 -8.89 -6.09
CA HIS A 42 6.27 -10.09 -5.25
C HIS A 42 6.73 -11.31 -6.04
N LYS A 43 6.34 -11.42 -7.32
CA LYS A 43 6.83 -12.44 -8.25
C LYS A 43 8.35 -12.39 -8.41
N HIS A 44 8.93 -11.23 -8.70
CA HIS A 44 10.39 -11.10 -8.83
C HIS A 44 11.17 -11.51 -7.57
N ARG A 45 10.62 -11.23 -6.38
CA ARG A 45 11.23 -11.64 -5.11
C ARG A 45 11.19 -13.15 -4.91
N LEU A 46 10.11 -13.80 -5.36
CA LEU A 46 9.97 -15.25 -5.35
C LEU A 46 10.94 -15.89 -6.34
N ASP A 47 11.06 -15.35 -7.55
CA ASP A 47 11.97 -15.87 -8.59
C ASP A 47 13.43 -15.82 -8.13
N GLY A 48 13.87 -14.70 -7.55
CA GLY A 48 15.21 -14.60 -6.97
C GLY A 48 15.44 -15.55 -5.80
N TYR A 49 14.39 -15.90 -5.04
CA TYR A 49 14.48 -16.88 -3.96
C TYR A 49 14.61 -18.31 -4.48
N LEU A 50 13.82 -18.69 -5.48
CA LEU A 50 13.89 -20.02 -6.12
C LEU A 50 15.24 -20.24 -6.81
N LEU A 51 15.74 -19.22 -7.52
CA LEU A 51 17.07 -19.26 -8.13
C LEU A 51 18.16 -19.50 -7.06
N GLY A 52 18.09 -18.79 -5.93
CA GLY A 52 19.03 -18.98 -4.83
C GLY A 52 18.98 -20.39 -4.20
N LEU A 53 17.79 -21.00 -4.12
CA LEU A 53 17.65 -22.39 -3.66
C LEU A 53 18.21 -23.40 -4.66
N GLN A 54 18.04 -23.15 -5.96
CA GLN A 54 18.61 -23.97 -7.02
C GLN A 54 20.14 -23.88 -7.04
N ASP A 55 20.71 -22.68 -7.00
CA ASP A 55 22.15 -22.44 -6.98
C ASP A 55 22.82 -23.09 -5.76
N ALA A 56 22.12 -23.10 -4.62
CA ALA A 56 22.58 -23.76 -3.40
C ALA A 56 22.37 -25.30 -3.41
N GLY A 57 21.81 -25.87 -4.48
CA GLY A 57 21.52 -27.30 -4.60
C GLY A 57 20.43 -27.83 -3.66
N VAL A 58 19.62 -26.93 -3.09
CA VAL A 58 18.52 -27.30 -2.17
C VAL A 58 17.35 -27.90 -2.94
N ILE A 59 17.10 -27.41 -4.15
CA ILE A 59 16.09 -27.92 -5.08
C ILE A 59 16.72 -28.23 -6.43
N SER A 60 16.16 -29.21 -7.14
CA SER A 60 16.60 -29.52 -8.51
C SER A 60 16.12 -28.46 -9.52
N GLU A 61 16.71 -28.43 -10.71
CA GLU A 61 16.22 -27.59 -11.81
C GLU A 61 14.76 -27.91 -12.18
N GLU A 62 14.36 -29.18 -12.10
CA GLU A 62 12.98 -29.61 -12.36
C GLU A 62 12.01 -29.13 -11.27
N ASP A 63 12.41 -29.22 -10.00
CA ASP A 63 11.63 -28.67 -8.88
C ASP A 63 11.50 -27.14 -9.01
N CYS A 64 12.59 -26.46 -9.40
CA CYS A 64 12.60 -25.01 -9.61
C CYS A 64 11.60 -24.60 -10.70
N LYS A 65 11.66 -25.23 -11.88
CA LYS A 65 10.70 -24.98 -12.98
C LYS A 65 9.26 -25.25 -12.57
N THR A 66 9.02 -26.29 -11.77
CA THR A 66 7.69 -26.61 -11.24
C THR A 66 7.16 -25.49 -10.34
N LEU A 67 8.00 -25.00 -9.42
CA LEU A 67 7.64 -23.91 -8.51
C LEU A 67 7.49 -22.57 -9.23
N GLU A 68 8.29 -22.30 -10.27
CA GLU A 68 8.15 -21.13 -11.13
C GLU A 68 6.84 -21.15 -11.93
N ALA A 69 6.44 -22.32 -12.45
CA ALA A 69 5.17 -22.48 -13.15
C ALA A 69 3.96 -22.24 -12.23
N GLU A 70 4.01 -22.77 -11.00
CA GLU A 70 3.01 -22.49 -9.97
C GLU A 70 2.97 -20.99 -9.62
N ALA A 71 4.14 -20.38 -9.43
CA ALA A 71 4.25 -18.95 -9.17
C ALA A 71 3.66 -18.10 -10.31
N ALA A 72 3.89 -18.49 -11.57
CA ALA A 72 3.34 -17.81 -12.74
C ALA A 72 1.82 -17.99 -12.85
N ALA A 73 1.29 -19.17 -12.52
CA ALA A 73 -0.15 -19.41 -12.46
C ALA A 73 -0.81 -18.52 -11.38
N ARG A 74 -0.19 -18.42 -10.20
CA ARG A 74 -0.65 -17.52 -9.14
C ARG A 74 -0.52 -16.05 -9.48
N GLU A 75 0.57 -15.65 -10.13
CA GLU A 75 0.75 -14.29 -10.65
C GLU A 75 -0.38 -13.94 -11.62
N HIS A 76 -0.67 -14.81 -12.58
CA HIS A 76 -1.75 -14.60 -13.54
C HIS A 76 -3.10 -14.50 -12.83
N ALA A 77 -3.41 -15.42 -11.93
CA ALA A 77 -4.64 -15.41 -11.15
C ALA A 77 -4.76 -14.15 -10.27
N ALA A 78 -3.68 -13.73 -9.61
CA ALA A 78 -3.63 -12.53 -8.79
C ALA A 78 -3.72 -11.25 -9.62
N ALA A 79 -3.10 -11.21 -10.81
CA ALA A 79 -3.20 -10.08 -11.73
C ALA A 79 -4.62 -9.95 -12.29
N VAL A 80 -5.26 -11.06 -12.68
CA VAL A 80 -6.66 -11.08 -13.10
C VAL A 80 -7.58 -10.68 -11.94
N ARG A 81 -7.32 -11.15 -10.71
CA ARG A 81 -8.07 -10.72 -9.52
C ARG A 81 -7.87 -9.24 -9.23
N ALA A 82 -6.65 -8.72 -9.26
CA ALA A 82 -6.35 -7.31 -9.04
C ALA A 82 -7.01 -6.44 -10.13
N GLU A 83 -7.01 -6.90 -11.38
CA GLU A 83 -7.68 -6.23 -12.49
C GLU A 83 -9.21 -6.32 -12.38
N GLN A 84 -9.76 -7.46 -11.96
CA GLN A 84 -11.17 -7.61 -11.66
C GLN A 84 -11.57 -6.78 -10.45
N LEU A 85 -10.77 -6.71 -9.40
CA LEU A 85 -11.00 -5.86 -8.24
C LEU A 85 -11.01 -4.39 -8.68
N ASN A 86 -10.08 -3.99 -9.53
CA ASN A 86 -10.04 -2.65 -10.10
C ASN A 86 -11.23 -2.35 -11.06
N ARG A 87 -11.79 -3.38 -11.71
CA ARG A 87 -13.00 -3.25 -12.57
C ARG A 87 -14.33 -3.38 -11.79
N SER A 88 -14.35 -4.13 -10.70
CA SER A 88 -15.52 -4.35 -9.82
C SER A 88 -15.65 -3.22 -8.80
N ILE A 89 -14.49 -2.76 -8.30
CA ILE A 89 -14.22 -1.41 -7.81
C ILE A 89 -13.86 -0.53 -9.01
N GLY A 90 -14.54 -0.73 -10.14
CA GLY A 90 -14.90 0.40 -10.97
C GLY A 90 -15.85 1.22 -10.12
N GLY A 91 -15.31 1.89 -9.10
CA GLY A 91 -16.00 2.89 -8.35
C GLY A 91 -16.40 3.88 -9.40
N GLY A 92 -17.68 3.90 -9.77
CA GLY A 92 -18.17 4.95 -10.61
C GLY A 92 -17.76 6.29 -10.00
N PRO A 93 -17.79 7.38 -10.77
CA PRO A 93 -17.48 8.73 -10.28
C PRO A 93 -18.32 9.18 -9.05
N GLU A 94 -19.22 8.34 -8.55
CA GLU A 94 -19.95 8.49 -7.29
C GLU A 94 -19.20 7.90 -6.09
N LEU A 95 -18.60 6.70 -6.18
CA LEU A 95 -17.86 6.09 -5.07
C LEU A 95 -16.53 6.82 -4.84
N GLU A 96 -15.81 7.13 -5.92
CA GLU A 96 -14.59 7.95 -5.85
C GLU A 96 -14.88 9.28 -5.16
N ARG A 97 -15.96 9.96 -5.59
CA ARG A 97 -16.37 11.24 -5.03
C ARG A 97 -16.77 11.12 -3.57
N MET A 98 -17.60 10.13 -3.21
CA MET A 98 -17.97 9.88 -1.82
C MET A 98 -16.75 9.70 -0.92
N ILE A 99 -15.73 8.95 -1.36
CA ILE A 99 -14.50 8.76 -0.56
C ILE A 99 -13.65 10.04 -0.54
N GLN A 100 -13.60 10.81 -1.63
CA GLN A 100 -12.91 12.10 -1.67
C GLN A 100 -13.58 13.15 -0.79
N ASP A 101 -14.92 13.14 -0.71
CA ASP A 101 -15.72 14.03 0.13
C ASP A 101 -15.51 13.69 1.61
N GLU A 102 -15.56 12.40 1.96
CA GLU A 102 -15.25 11.91 3.30
C GLU A 102 -13.80 12.25 3.71
N LEU A 103 -12.84 12.10 2.79
CA LEU A 103 -11.46 12.51 3.03
C LEU A 103 -11.35 14.03 3.24
N ALA A 104 -12.09 14.84 2.46
CA ALA A 104 -12.11 16.28 2.65
C ALA A 104 -12.65 16.65 4.03
N ASP A 105 -13.73 16.03 4.48
CA ASP A 105 -14.32 16.26 5.80
C ASP A 105 -13.38 15.81 6.93
N THR A 106 -12.76 14.64 6.79
CA THR A 106 -11.79 14.13 7.77
C THR A 106 -10.56 15.04 7.88
N ILE A 107 -10.10 15.63 6.78
CA ILE A 107 -9.01 16.63 6.80
C ILE A 107 -9.45 17.90 7.52
N ARG A 108 -10.70 18.35 7.34
CA ARG A 108 -11.25 19.51 8.08
C ARG A 108 -11.32 19.20 9.57
N ASP A 109 -11.73 18.00 9.94
CA ASP A 109 -11.77 17.58 11.34
C ASP A 109 -10.36 17.46 11.92
N LEU A 110 -9.41 16.86 11.21
CA LEU A 110 -8.00 16.85 11.61
C LEU A 110 -7.49 18.26 11.92
N ALA A 111 -7.77 19.24 11.05
CA ALA A 111 -7.28 20.61 11.18
C ALA A 111 -7.87 21.39 12.38
N ARG A 112 -8.90 20.86 13.04
CA ARG A 112 -9.55 21.44 14.23
C ARG A 112 -9.08 20.79 15.54
N GLN A 113 -8.26 19.74 15.46
CA GLN A 113 -7.86 19.00 16.65
C GLN A 113 -6.81 19.75 17.46
N ASP A 114 -7.05 19.87 18.76
CA ASP A 114 -6.13 20.42 19.76
C ASP A 114 -5.62 19.34 20.73
N SER A 115 -6.04 18.08 20.56
CA SER A 115 -5.56 16.92 21.31
C SER A 115 -4.59 16.05 20.50
N PRO A 116 -3.45 15.61 21.08
CA PRO A 116 -2.52 14.71 20.40
C PRO A 116 -3.13 13.36 20.00
N GLU A 117 -4.04 12.82 20.82
CA GLU A 117 -4.71 11.54 20.57
C GLU A 117 -5.60 11.63 19.32
N PHE A 118 -6.51 12.60 19.30
CA PHE A 118 -7.40 12.81 18.15
C PHE A 118 -6.62 13.25 16.91
N ARG A 119 -5.55 14.06 17.05
CA ARG A 119 -4.66 14.38 15.92
C ARG A 119 -4.08 13.11 15.30
N GLY A 120 -3.62 12.16 16.12
CA GLY A 120 -3.10 10.88 15.66
C GLY A 120 -4.16 10.04 14.95
N GLN A 121 -5.36 9.96 15.52
CA GLN A 121 -6.50 9.23 14.96
C GLN A 121 -6.89 9.78 13.58
N TYR A 122 -7.29 11.05 13.48
CA TYR A 122 -7.77 11.65 12.24
C TYR A 122 -6.69 11.69 11.15
N TYR A 123 -5.41 11.87 11.53
CA TYR A 123 -4.30 11.74 10.58
C TYR A 123 -4.16 10.32 10.05
N GLY A 124 -4.30 9.31 10.90
CA GLY A 124 -4.33 7.90 10.51
C GLY A 124 -5.48 7.58 9.55
N GLU A 125 -6.68 8.05 9.85
CA GLU A 125 -7.87 7.91 9.01
C GLU A 125 -7.67 8.54 7.62
N CYS A 126 -7.20 9.79 7.56
CA CYS A 126 -6.86 10.46 6.29
C CYS A 126 -5.87 9.64 5.45
N ARG A 127 -4.82 9.10 6.07
CA ARG A 127 -3.81 8.28 5.37
C ARG A 127 -4.38 6.93 4.91
N GLY A 128 -5.30 6.36 5.69
CA GLY A 128 -6.05 5.16 5.32
C GLY A 128 -6.90 5.38 4.08
N MET A 129 -7.71 6.44 4.05
CA MET A 129 -8.56 6.79 2.90
C MET A 129 -7.74 7.10 1.65
N LEU A 130 -6.67 7.89 1.77
CA LEU A 130 -5.77 8.16 0.65
C LEU A 130 -5.10 6.88 0.11
N LYS A 131 -4.79 5.91 0.99
CA LYS A 131 -4.30 4.59 0.57
C LYS A 131 -5.38 3.83 -0.20
N VAL A 132 -6.63 3.82 0.26
CA VAL A 132 -7.76 3.19 -0.44
C VAL A 132 -7.94 3.79 -1.83
N LEU A 133 -8.01 5.12 -1.94
CA LEU A 133 -8.12 5.83 -3.22
C LEU A 133 -6.98 5.48 -4.18
N ARG A 134 -5.75 5.36 -3.66
CA ARG A 134 -4.59 4.94 -4.46
C ARG A 134 -4.70 3.49 -4.94
N LEU A 135 -5.10 2.57 -4.06
CA LEU A 135 -5.17 1.13 -4.37
C LEU A 135 -6.31 0.82 -5.34
N GLY A 136 -7.41 1.57 -5.27
CA GLY A 136 -8.50 1.50 -6.24
C GLY A 136 -8.25 2.27 -7.53
N GLU A 137 -7.02 2.75 -7.77
CA GLU A 137 -6.63 3.56 -8.95
C GLU A 137 -7.55 4.77 -9.22
N MET A 138 -8.20 5.31 -8.17
CA MET A 138 -9.17 6.40 -8.23
C MET A 138 -8.53 7.80 -8.24
N LEU A 139 -7.20 7.86 -8.15
CA LEU A 139 -6.45 9.11 -8.19
C LEU A 139 -5.23 8.92 -9.08
N ASP A 140 -4.97 9.89 -9.95
CA ASP A 140 -3.67 10.01 -10.59
C ASP A 140 -2.59 10.47 -9.59
N GLU A 141 -1.32 10.50 -10.03
CA GLU A 141 -0.22 10.91 -9.14
C GLU A 141 -0.35 12.36 -8.64
N ALA A 142 -0.78 13.28 -9.50
CA ALA A 142 -0.91 14.68 -9.13
C ALA A 142 -2.00 14.87 -8.06
N GLN A 143 -3.13 14.19 -8.20
CA GLN A 143 -4.21 14.20 -7.22
C GLN A 143 -3.76 13.57 -5.89
N ARG A 144 -3.02 12.46 -5.91
CA ARG A 144 -2.47 11.83 -4.69
C ARG A 144 -1.54 12.76 -3.93
N GLU A 145 -0.68 13.46 -4.65
CA GLU A 145 0.26 14.42 -4.09
C GLU A 145 -0.48 15.63 -3.52
N GLN A 146 -1.50 16.11 -4.24
CA GLN A 146 -2.36 17.20 -3.78
C GLN A 146 -3.05 16.86 -2.46
N TRP A 147 -3.68 15.67 -2.36
CA TRP A 147 -4.28 15.19 -1.12
C TRP A 147 -3.26 15.01 0.01
N SER A 148 -2.05 14.52 -0.32
CA SER A 148 -0.97 14.41 0.67
C SER A 148 -0.58 15.78 1.24
N ALA A 149 -0.44 16.80 0.37
CA ALA A 149 -0.15 18.16 0.78
C ALA A 149 -1.23 18.72 1.73
N ASP A 150 -2.51 18.48 1.41
CA ASP A 150 -3.63 18.93 2.24
C ASP A 150 -3.64 18.29 3.63
N ILE A 151 -3.39 16.98 3.70
CA ILE A 151 -3.29 16.23 4.97
C ILE A 151 -2.13 16.76 5.81
N TYR A 152 -0.96 16.98 5.20
CA TYR A 152 0.20 17.50 5.93
C TYR A 152 -0.04 18.90 6.49
N ARG A 153 -0.66 19.80 5.70
CA ARG A 153 -1.02 21.13 6.20
C ARG A 153 -2.00 21.03 7.37
N ALA A 154 -3.05 20.23 7.26
CA ALA A 154 -4.02 20.05 8.34
C ALA A 154 -3.37 19.48 9.61
N SER A 155 -2.48 18.50 9.46
CA SER A 155 -1.76 17.91 10.60
C SER A 155 -0.83 18.91 11.30
N LEU A 156 -0.17 19.80 10.54
CA LEU A 156 0.65 20.88 11.09
C LEU A 156 -0.20 21.95 11.79
N GLN A 157 -1.34 22.32 11.21
CA GLN A 157 -2.28 23.25 11.86
C GLN A 157 -2.79 22.69 13.20
N ALA A 158 -3.14 21.40 13.23
CA ALA A 158 -3.54 20.72 14.46
C ALA A 158 -2.40 20.65 15.49
N ALA A 159 -1.17 20.44 15.03
CA ALA A 159 0.01 20.48 15.89
C ALA A 159 0.19 21.87 16.54
N ASP A 160 0.02 22.95 15.78
CA ASP A 160 0.10 24.31 16.31
C ASP A 160 -1.02 24.59 17.33
N GLN A 161 -2.23 24.07 17.10
CA GLN A 161 -3.34 24.14 18.05
C GLN A 161 -3.07 23.35 19.34
N CYS A 162 -2.54 22.13 19.25
CA CYS A 162 -2.12 21.36 20.42
C CYS A 162 -1.11 22.16 21.27
N VAL A 163 -0.10 22.76 20.64
CA VAL A 163 0.90 23.58 21.34
C VAL A 163 0.25 24.79 22.01
N ALA A 164 -0.65 25.48 21.32
CA ALA A 164 -1.39 26.62 21.88
C ALA A 164 -2.26 26.23 23.08
N SER A 165 -2.83 25.02 23.08
CA SER A 165 -3.60 24.45 24.19
C SER A 165 -2.73 23.80 25.29
N GLY A 166 -1.40 23.93 25.21
CA GLY A 166 -0.46 23.41 26.20
C GLY A 166 -0.23 21.89 26.13
N GLN A 167 -0.67 21.24 25.05
CA GLN A 167 -0.49 19.80 24.83
C GLN A 167 0.86 19.50 24.17
N PRO A 168 1.50 18.38 24.54
CA PRO A 168 2.77 17.99 23.94
C PRO A 168 2.60 17.51 22.50
N VAL A 169 3.54 17.90 21.65
CA VAL A 169 3.60 17.48 20.24
C VAL A 169 4.99 16.92 19.92
N ASP A 170 5.04 15.77 19.25
CA ASP A 170 6.29 15.22 18.74
C ASP A 170 6.87 16.08 17.61
N GLY A 171 7.95 16.80 17.94
CA GLY A 171 8.66 17.66 17.00
C GLY A 171 9.29 16.92 15.81
N HIS A 172 9.61 15.62 15.93
CA HIS A 172 10.13 14.84 14.81
C HIS A 172 9.05 14.64 13.74
N VAL A 173 7.82 14.34 14.14
CA VAL A 173 6.69 14.19 13.22
C VAL A 173 6.39 15.50 12.51
N VAL A 174 6.36 16.61 13.26
CA VAL A 174 6.14 17.97 12.71
C VAL A 174 7.23 18.33 11.69
N ASN A 175 8.50 18.13 12.02
CA ASN A 175 9.61 18.44 11.11
C ASN A 175 9.57 17.58 9.84
N ARG A 176 9.22 16.30 9.96
CA ARG A 176 9.05 15.42 8.81
C ARG A 176 7.93 15.89 7.89
N GLN A 177 6.78 16.28 8.44
CA GLN A 177 5.64 16.77 7.65
C GLN A 177 5.97 18.11 6.98
N ARG A 178 6.69 19.01 7.65
CA ARG A 178 7.20 20.26 7.04
C ARG A 178 8.13 19.98 5.86
N PHE A 179 9.07 19.06 6.03
CA PHE A 179 9.98 18.65 4.95
C PHE A 179 9.21 18.06 3.76
N GLN A 180 8.21 17.21 4.01
CA GLN A 180 7.37 16.64 2.96
C GLN A 180 6.58 17.71 2.20
N LEU A 181 6.03 18.70 2.90
CA LEU A 181 5.36 19.84 2.26
C LEU A 181 6.32 20.69 1.43
N GLN A 182 7.52 20.97 1.93
CA GLN A 182 8.53 21.71 1.19
C GLN A 182 8.87 21.00 -0.12
N HIS A 183 9.09 19.68 -0.06
CA HIS A 183 9.40 18.88 -1.24
C HIS A 183 8.25 18.83 -2.26
N LEU A 184 6.99 18.81 -1.79
CA LEU A 184 5.83 18.92 -2.66
C LEU A 184 5.74 20.31 -3.32
N ALA A 185 6.02 21.37 -2.56
CA ALA A 185 6.02 22.74 -3.06
C ALA A 185 7.09 22.98 -4.14
N GLU A 186 8.28 22.37 -3.99
CA GLU A 186 9.34 22.39 -5.02
C GLU A 186 8.88 21.80 -6.36
N ARG A 187 7.87 20.90 -6.32
CA ARG A 187 7.26 20.27 -7.49
C ARG A 187 5.98 20.98 -7.95
N GLY A 188 5.68 22.15 -7.38
CA GLY A 188 4.51 22.95 -7.70
C GLY A 188 3.21 22.50 -7.02
N ILE A 189 3.27 21.53 -6.09
CA ILE A 189 2.10 21.05 -5.36
C ILE A 189 2.01 21.78 -4.03
N ILE A 190 1.03 22.67 -3.91
CA ILE A 190 0.75 23.42 -2.68
C ILE A 190 -0.60 23.00 -2.10
N PRO A 191 -0.77 22.96 -0.76
CA PRO A 191 -2.07 22.67 -0.16
C PRO A 191 -3.17 23.62 -0.66
N ARG A 192 -4.35 23.08 -0.98
CA ARG A 192 -5.50 23.84 -1.48
C ARG A 192 -6.06 24.74 -0.40
N GLU A 193 -6.25 26.03 -0.66
CA GLU A 193 -6.92 26.93 0.30
C GLU A 193 -8.32 26.43 0.71
N ARG A 194 -9.04 25.81 -0.22
CA ARG A 194 -10.35 25.20 0.02
C ARG A 194 -10.37 23.77 -0.48
N LEU A 195 -10.77 22.86 0.40
CA LEU A 195 -10.99 21.45 0.05
C LEU A 195 -12.28 21.30 -0.77
N PRO A 196 -12.33 20.31 -1.70
CA PRO A 196 -13.51 19.99 -2.48
C PRO A 196 -14.67 19.54 -1.59
N ARG A 197 -15.88 19.55 -2.15
CA ARG A 197 -17.14 19.16 -1.52
C ARG A 197 -17.71 17.95 -2.22
#